data_AF-A0A1J7JN94-F1
#
_entry.id   AF-A0A1J7JN94-F1
#
_cell.length_a   1.000
_cell.length_b   1.000
_cell.length_c   1.000
_cell.angle_alpha   90.00
_cell.angle_beta   90.00
_cell.angle_gamma   90.00
#
_symmetry.space_group_name_H-M   'P 1'
#
loop_
_entity.id
_entity.type
_entity.pdbx_description
1 polymer ?
#
loop_
_entity_poly.entity_id
_entity_poly.type
_entity_poly.pdbx_seq_one_letter_code
_entity_poly.pdbx_strand_id
1 'polypeptide(L)'
;MPKRLQHHCPQCKEIAKPSCVHKNHMFECPKHGATNAAFGVCHACEEEARRECIGKQKEGEKRREEELKQKKLQKEEDKIKEKNDKKQKNYEQRQKRKSEGSSASESPSFISTSESTTGTSASSTAQSPTRTSGSES
;
A
#
# COMPACT_ATOMS: atom_id res chain seq x y z
N MET A 1 23.38 -41.25 10.98
CA MET A 1 23.22 -41.67 9.56
C MET A 1 21.86 -41.18 9.08
N PRO A 2 21.77 -40.20 8.18
CA PRO A 2 20.48 -39.78 7.64
C PRO A 2 19.83 -40.99 6.93
N LYS A 3 18.59 -41.31 7.30
CA LYS A 3 17.81 -42.35 6.63
C LYS A 3 17.66 -41.94 5.17
N ARG A 4 18.31 -42.65 4.24
CA ARG A 4 18.12 -42.43 2.80
C ARG A 4 16.65 -42.67 2.52
N LEU A 5 15.92 -41.63 2.16
CA LEU A 5 14.53 -41.72 1.75
C LEU A 5 14.51 -42.67 0.54
N GLN A 6 13.98 -43.89 0.72
CA GLN A 6 14.00 -44.92 -0.32
C GLN A 6 12.94 -44.59 -1.37
N HIS A 7 13.31 -43.78 -2.35
CA HIS A 7 12.46 -43.50 -3.49
C HIS A 7 12.34 -44.74 -4.38
N HIS A 8 11.15 -44.98 -4.91
CA HIS A 8 10.94 -45.98 -5.95
C HIS A 8 11.33 -45.35 -7.29
N CYS A 9 11.98 -46.15 -8.13
CA CYS A 9 12.34 -45.74 -9.47
C CYS A 9 11.07 -45.72 -10.34
N PRO A 10 10.72 -44.61 -11.01
CA PRO A 10 9.49 -44.51 -11.80
C PRO A 10 9.50 -45.45 -13.02
N GLN A 11 10.68 -45.78 -13.53
CA GLN A 11 10.88 -46.66 -14.68
C GLN A 11 10.91 -48.14 -14.26
N CYS A 12 11.65 -48.46 -13.19
CA CYS A 12 11.83 -49.85 -12.74
C CYS A 12 10.73 -50.32 -11.79
N LYS A 13 9.95 -49.40 -11.19
CA LYS A 13 8.93 -49.66 -10.16
C LYS A 13 9.43 -50.36 -8.89
N GLU A 14 10.74 -50.53 -8.75
CA GLU A 14 11.43 -51.07 -7.59
C GLU A 14 12.13 -49.95 -6.79
N ILE A 15 12.64 -50.30 -5.61
CA ILE A 15 13.51 -49.42 -4.81
C ILE A 15 14.69 -48.96 -5.67
N ALA A 16 14.99 -47.65 -5.61
CA ALA A 16 16.08 -47.04 -6.35
C ALA A 16 17.41 -47.78 -6.13
N LYS A 17 17.99 -48.27 -7.23
CA LYS A 17 19.34 -48.85 -7.27
C LYS A 17 20.32 -47.83 -7.84
N PRO A 18 21.62 -47.90 -7.54
CA PRO A 18 22.63 -47.03 -8.17
C PRO A 18 22.63 -47.11 -9.70
N SER A 19 22.29 -48.26 -10.26
CA SER A 19 22.12 -48.45 -11.71
C SER A 19 21.00 -47.58 -12.30
N CYS A 20 19.99 -47.19 -11.51
CA CYS A 20 18.91 -46.31 -11.96
C CYS A 20 19.41 -44.89 -12.24
N VAL A 21 20.45 -44.43 -11.53
CA VAL A 21 21.09 -43.13 -11.80
C VAL A 21 21.88 -43.20 -13.11
N HIS A 22 22.69 -44.24 -13.29
CA HIS A 22 23.47 -44.47 -14.52
C HIS A 22 22.59 -44.63 -15.78
N LYS A 23 21.38 -45.16 -15.61
CA LYS A 23 20.38 -45.30 -16.68
C LYS A 23 19.48 -44.06 -16.84
N ASN A 24 19.75 -42.96 -16.14
CA ASN A 24 18.95 -41.73 -16.16
C ASN A 24 17.48 -41.92 -15.77
N HIS A 25 17.14 -42.94 -14.98
CA HIS A 25 15.79 -43.10 -14.42
C HIS A 25 15.59 -42.26 -13.16
N MET A 26 16.69 -41.87 -12.53
CA MET A 26 16.75 -40.99 -11.37
C MET A 26 17.96 -40.07 -11.52
N PHE A 27 17.92 -38.95 -10.82
CA PHE A 27 19.00 -37.97 -10.80
C PHE A 27 19.47 -37.74 -9.36
N GLU A 28 20.77 -37.53 -9.18
CA GLU A 28 21.34 -37.19 -7.88
C GLU A 28 21.60 -35.69 -7.79
N CYS A 29 21.06 -35.04 -6.76
CA CYS A 29 21.28 -33.62 -6.55
C CYS A 29 22.75 -33.35 -6.21
N PRO A 30 23.48 -32.51 -6.97
CA PRO A 30 24.89 -32.23 -6.69
C PRO A 30 25.11 -31.45 -5.40
N LYS A 31 24.09 -30.70 -4.93
CA LYS A 31 24.17 -29.90 -3.70
C LYS A 31 23.93 -30.73 -2.43
N HIS A 32 22.99 -31.66 -2.48
CA HIS A 32 22.51 -32.37 -1.30
C HIS A 32 22.79 -33.88 -1.32
N GLY A 33 23.31 -34.44 -2.42
CA GLY A 33 23.59 -35.88 -2.58
C GLY A 33 22.33 -36.76 -2.52
N ALA A 34 21.14 -36.16 -2.68
CA ALA A 34 19.87 -36.86 -2.60
C ALA A 34 19.43 -37.34 -3.98
N THR A 35 18.98 -38.59 -4.06
CA THR A 35 18.46 -39.20 -5.30
C THR A 35 16.98 -38.82 -5.48
N ASN A 36 16.65 -38.18 -6.59
CA ASN A 36 15.31 -37.71 -6.95
C ASN A 36 14.86 -38.35 -8.26
N ALA A 37 13.56 -38.31 -8.56
CA ALA A 37 13.05 -38.77 -9.84
C ALA A 37 13.69 -38.00 -11.00
N ALA A 38 13.89 -38.65 -12.16
CA ALA A 38 14.69 -38.14 -13.29
C ALA A 38 14.35 -36.73 -13.80
N PHE A 39 13.15 -36.23 -13.53
CA PHE A 39 12.65 -34.96 -14.08
C PHE A 39 12.24 -33.95 -13.00
N GLY A 40 12.68 -34.15 -11.75
CA GLY A 40 12.32 -33.29 -10.62
C GLY A 40 13.47 -32.40 -10.15
N VAL A 41 13.12 -31.24 -9.61
CA VAL A 41 14.02 -30.46 -8.75
C VAL A 41 14.24 -31.26 -7.46
N CYS A 42 15.44 -31.18 -6.88
CA CYS A 42 15.65 -31.77 -5.56
C CYS A 42 14.71 -31.13 -4.55
N HIS A 43 13.98 -31.93 -3.78
CA HIS A 43 13.04 -31.43 -2.78
C HIS A 43 13.69 -30.43 -1.81
N ALA A 44 14.94 -30.66 -1.41
CA ALA A 44 15.68 -29.74 -0.55
C ALA A 44 15.98 -28.40 -1.26
N CYS A 45 16.39 -28.43 -2.53
CA CYS A 45 16.57 -27.22 -3.34
C CYS A 45 15.25 -26.46 -3.54
N GLU A 46 14.14 -27.18 -3.77
CA GLU A 46 12.83 -26.59 -3.95
C GLU A 46 12.33 -25.93 -2.66
N GLU A 47 12.54 -26.58 -1.51
CA GLU A 47 12.19 -26.04 -0.20
C GLU A 47 13.02 -24.80 0.14
N GLU A 48 14.33 -24.82 -0.12
CA GLU A 48 15.22 -23.66 0.02
C GLU A 48 14.74 -22.48 -0.85
N ALA A 49 14.49 -22.72 -2.13
CA ALA A 49 14.00 -21.71 -3.06
C ALA A 49 12.64 -21.13 -2.61
N ARG A 50 11.75 -21.98 -2.09
CA ARG A 50 10.47 -21.56 -1.55
C ARG A 50 10.63 -20.67 -0.32
N ARG A 51 11.52 -21.05 0.61
CA ARG A 51 11.82 -20.24 1.80
C ARG A 51 12.42 -18.88 1.42
N GLU A 52 13.32 -18.84 0.45
CA GLU A 52 13.91 -17.60 -0.06
C GLU A 52 12.84 -16.69 -0.69
N CYS A 53 11.96 -17.25 -1.52
CA CYS A 53 10.86 -16.51 -2.13
C CYS A 53 9.92 -15.89 -1.08
N ILE A 54 9.53 -16.67 -0.06
CA ILE A 54 8.72 -16.17 1.05
C ILE A 54 9.46 -15.08 1.83
N GLY A 55 10.77 -15.23 2.05
CA GLY A 55 11.60 -14.22 2.69
C GLY A 55 11.57 -12.88 1.95
N LYS A 56 11.80 -12.90 0.64
CA LYS A 56 11.77 -11.70 -0.22
C LYS A 56 10.41 -11.03 -0.26
N GLN A 57 9.32 -11.81 -0.27
CA GLN A 57 7.97 -11.26 -0.21
C GLN A 57 7.71 -10.52 1.10
N LYS A 58 8.08 -11.13 2.25
CA LYS A 58 7.92 -10.51 3.58
C LYS A 58 8.75 -9.24 3.71
N GLU A 59 9.96 -9.22 3.18
CA GLU A 59 10.81 -8.03 3.18
C GLU A 59 10.21 -6.91 2.31
N GLY A 60 9.70 -7.26 1.13
CA GLY A 60 9.01 -6.33 0.25
C GLY A 60 7.75 -5.72 0.88
N GLU A 61 6.98 -6.52 1.62
CA GLU A 61 5.78 -6.05 2.33
C GLU A 61 6.14 -5.07 3.45
N LYS A 62 7.13 -5.41 4.29
CA LYS A 62 7.64 -4.51 5.34
C LYS A 62 8.12 -3.18 4.78
N ARG A 63 8.89 -3.22 3.69
CA ARG A 63 9.39 -2.00 3.04
C ARG A 63 8.25 -1.11 2.55
N ARG A 64 7.21 -1.69 1.95
CA ARG A 64 6.02 -0.93 1.51
C ARG A 64 5.28 -0.31 2.70
N GLU A 65 5.15 -1.03 3.81
CA GLU A 65 4.49 -0.51 5.01
C GLU A 65 5.25 0.68 5.61
N GLU A 66 6.57 0.60 5.69
CA GLU A 66 7.43 1.68 6.17
C GLU A 66 7.36 2.92 5.28
N GLU A 67 7.42 2.75 3.95
CA GLU A 67 7.29 3.84 2.98
C GLU A 67 5.92 4.53 3.10
N LEU A 68 4.86 3.74 3.27
CA LEU A 68 3.50 4.26 3.43
C LEU A 68 3.34 5.03 4.75
N LYS A 69 4.01 4.57 5.82
CA LYS A 69 4.06 5.26 7.11
C LYS A 69 4.83 6.58 7.02
N GLN A 70 6.01 6.59 6.37
CA GLN A 70 6.77 7.82 6.14
C GLN A 70 5.97 8.84 5.33
N LYS A 71 5.32 8.41 4.25
CA LYS A 71 4.48 9.30 3.43
C LYS A 71 3.32 9.90 4.21
N LYS A 72 2.71 9.16 5.14
CA LYS A 72 1.66 9.68 6.03
C LYS A 72 2.20 10.75 6.98
N LEU A 73 3.36 10.52 7.59
CA LEU A 73 3.99 11.47 8.50
C LEU A 73 4.37 12.76 7.76
N GLN A 74 4.99 12.64 6.59
CA GLN A 74 5.38 13.79 5.79
C GLN A 74 4.16 14.61 5.35
N LYS A 75 3.06 13.95 4.99
CA LYS A 75 1.80 14.65 4.67
C LYS A 75 1.21 15.39 5.88
N GLU A 76 1.36 14.88 7.09
CA GLU A 76 0.94 15.60 8.31
C GLU A 76 1.86 16.78 8.61
N GLU A 77 3.18 16.63 8.44
CA GLU A 77 4.15 17.72 8.58
C GLU A 77 3.87 18.86 7.59
N ASP A 78 3.61 18.52 6.33
CA ASP A 78 3.27 19.49 5.28
C ASP A 78 1.99 20.28 5.63
N LYS A 79 0.96 19.60 6.14
CA LYS A 79 -0.27 20.28 6.59
C LYS A 79 -0.02 21.21 7.77
N ILE A 80 0.83 20.82 8.72
CA ILE A 80 1.18 21.67 9.87
C ILE A 80 1.92 22.91 9.38
N LYS A 81 2.87 22.73 8.47
CA LYS A 81 3.63 23.83 7.85
C LYS A 81 2.70 24.79 7.11
N GLU A 82 1.79 24.27 6.27
CA GLU A 82 0.81 25.08 5.55
C GLU A 82 -0.09 25.90 6.50
N LYS A 83 -0.56 25.28 7.60
CA LYS A 83 -1.36 25.97 8.61
C LYS A 83 -0.58 27.09 9.30
N ASN A 84 0.71 26.86 9.61
CA ASN A 84 1.56 27.87 10.23
C ASN A 84 1.85 29.03 9.28
N ASP A 85 2.19 28.74 8.02
CA ASP A 85 2.43 29.76 6.99
C ASP A 85 1.18 30.63 6.77
N LYS A 86 -0.01 30.02 6.75
CA LYS A 86 -1.28 30.75 6.62
C LYS A 86 -1.57 31.63 7.83
N LYS A 87 -1.28 31.16 9.05
CA LYS A 87 -1.41 31.97 10.28
C LYS A 87 -0.46 33.16 10.26
N GLN A 88 0.79 32.94 9.84
CA GLN A 88 1.78 34.01 9.75
C GLN A 88 1.36 35.09 8.74
N LYS A 89 0.94 34.69 7.52
CA LYS A 89 0.44 35.63 6.50
C LYS A 89 -0.75 36.45 6.98
N ASN A 90 -1.69 35.83 7.70
CA ASN A 90 -2.84 36.55 8.27
C ASN A 90 -2.42 37.55 9.36
N TYR A 91 -1.43 37.21 10.19
CA TYR A 91 -0.89 38.10 11.21
C TYR A 91 -0.21 39.33 10.58
N GLU A 92 0.65 39.10 9.58
CA GLU A 92 1.33 40.17 8.83
C GLU A 92 0.32 41.09 8.13
N GLN A 93 -0.72 40.54 7.50
CA GLN A 93 -1.77 41.35 6.86
C GLN A 93 -2.54 42.20 7.88
N ARG A 94 -2.80 41.67 9.09
CA ARG A 94 -3.47 42.43 10.16
C ARG A 94 -2.59 43.57 10.69
N GLN A 95 -1.28 43.35 10.82
CA GLN A 95 -0.35 44.40 11.23
C GLN A 95 -0.23 45.51 10.17
N LYS A 96 -0.24 45.14 8.88
CA LYS A 96 -0.24 46.10 7.78
C LYS A 96 -1.49 47.00 7.80
N ARG A 97 -2.69 46.43 7.97
CA ARG A 97 -3.93 47.23 8.10
C ARG A 97 -3.95 48.16 9.31
N LYS A 98 -3.31 47.77 10.42
CA LYS A 98 -3.20 48.63 11.61
C LYS A 98 -2.27 49.83 11.40
N SER A 99 -1.21 49.66 10.61
CA SER A 99 -0.30 50.76 10.28
C SER A 99 -0.85 51.69 9.20
N GLU A 100 -1.69 51.17 8.29
CA GLU A 100 -2.36 51.96 7.25
C GLU A 100 -3.66 52.65 7.71
N GLY A 101 -4.25 52.22 8.84
CA GLY A 101 -5.56 52.69 9.32
C GLY A 101 -5.59 53.92 10.24
N SER A 102 -4.51 54.71 10.32
CA SER A 102 -4.43 55.85 11.25
C SER A 102 -4.78 57.23 10.64
N SER A 103 -5.43 57.27 9.47
CA SER A 103 -5.92 58.54 8.90
C SER A 103 -7.18 58.36 8.04
N ALA A 104 -8.34 58.16 8.67
CA ALA A 104 -9.63 58.35 8.02
C ALA A 104 -10.68 58.76 9.07
N SER A 105 -10.66 60.03 9.43
CA SER A 105 -11.79 60.72 10.05
C SER A 105 -12.82 61.04 8.96
N GLU A 106 -13.67 60.08 8.60
CA GLU A 106 -14.90 60.38 7.86
C GLU A 106 -16.07 59.64 8.49
N SER A 107 -16.97 60.44 9.06
CA SER A 107 -18.23 60.05 9.68
C SER A 107 -19.11 59.29 8.69
N PRO A 108 -19.69 58.13 9.04
CA PRO A 108 -20.62 57.45 8.15
C PRO A 108 -21.97 58.18 8.16
N SER A 109 -22.30 58.83 7.04
CA SER A 109 -23.65 59.33 6.78
C SER A 109 -24.62 58.16 6.67
N PHE A 110 -25.58 58.14 7.57
CA PHE A 110 -26.68 57.19 7.67
C PHE A 110 -27.58 57.31 6.43
N ILE A 111 -27.45 56.38 5.48
CA ILE A 111 -28.45 56.22 4.41
C ILE A 111 -29.46 55.18 4.88
N SER A 112 -30.61 55.69 5.33
CA SER A 112 -31.80 54.91 5.60
C SER A 112 -32.49 54.60 4.26
N THR A 113 -32.55 53.34 3.87
CA THR A 113 -33.47 52.88 2.82
C THR A 113 -34.38 51.82 3.40
N SER A 114 -35.64 52.22 3.56
CA SER A 114 -36.78 51.38 3.91
C SER A 114 -37.21 50.49 2.75
N GLU A 115 -37.62 49.27 3.14
CA GLU A 115 -38.64 48.41 2.54
C GLU A 115 -38.48 47.94 1.07
N SER A 116 -38.48 46.62 0.88
CA SER A 116 -39.74 45.93 0.53
C SER A 116 -39.54 44.42 0.44
N THR A 117 -40.53 43.73 1.02
CA THR A 117 -40.76 42.30 1.01
C THR A 117 -41.10 41.79 -0.39
N THR A 118 -40.67 40.57 -0.73
CA THR A 118 -41.49 39.58 -1.45
C THR A 118 -40.77 38.24 -1.38
N GLY A 119 -41.46 37.25 -0.79
CA GLY A 119 -40.98 35.88 -0.72
C GLY A 119 -41.05 35.20 -2.09
N THR A 120 -40.16 34.24 -2.31
CA THR A 120 -40.38 33.17 -3.29
C THR A 120 -39.71 31.91 -2.77
N SER A 121 -40.54 30.95 -2.42
CA SER A 121 -40.18 29.58 -2.06
C SER A 121 -39.64 28.84 -3.28
N ALA A 122 -38.54 28.10 -3.11
CA ALA A 122 -38.19 27.00 -4.01
C ALA A 122 -37.47 25.90 -3.24
N SER A 123 -38.24 24.89 -2.84
CA SER A 123 -37.78 23.53 -2.54
C SER A 123 -36.97 22.98 -3.69
N SER A 124 -35.85 22.31 -3.39
CA SER A 124 -35.36 21.17 -4.19
C SER A 124 -34.39 20.32 -3.37
N THR A 125 -34.95 19.21 -2.91
CA THR A 125 -34.29 18.04 -2.34
C THR A 125 -33.30 17.43 -3.33
N ALA A 126 -32.02 17.34 -2.97
CA ALA A 126 -31.04 16.56 -3.73
C ALA A 126 -30.79 15.22 -3.03
N GLN A 127 -31.02 14.16 -3.79
CA GLN A 127 -31.12 12.76 -3.41
C GLN A 127 -29.76 12.12 -3.10
N SER A 128 -29.79 11.17 -2.17
CA SER A 128 -28.69 10.24 -1.85
C SER A 128 -28.37 9.29 -3.02
N PRO A 129 -27.11 8.90 -3.26
CA PRO A 129 -26.79 7.80 -4.16
C PRO A 129 -26.92 6.43 -3.46
N THR A 130 -27.72 5.58 -4.08
CA THR A 130 -28.02 4.19 -3.71
C THR A 130 -26.84 3.26 -4.04
N ARG A 131 -26.58 2.30 -3.13
CA ARG A 131 -25.67 1.15 -3.30
C ARG A 131 -26.07 0.31 -4.52
N THR A 132 -25.09 -0.10 -5.32
CA THR A 132 -25.20 -1.25 -6.22
C THR A 132 -24.24 -2.33 -5.75
N SER A 133 -24.81 -3.40 -5.21
CA SER A 133 -24.16 -4.69 -4.98
C SER A 133 -24.26 -5.50 -6.27
N GLY A 134 -23.14 -5.73 -6.93
CA GLY A 134 -23.01 -6.69 -8.03
C GLY A 134 -22.40 -7.98 -7.49
N SER A 135 -23.25 -8.99 -7.34
CA SER A 135 -22.88 -10.39 -7.15
C SER A 135 -23.13 -11.07 -8.49
N GLU A 136 -22.09 -11.59 -9.13
CA GLU A 136 -22.25 -12.54 -10.24
C GLU A 136 -21.32 -13.73 -10.00
N SER A 137 -22.00 -14.88 -9.88
CA SER A 137 -21.66 -16.27 -10.23
C SER A 137 -20.27 -16.84 -9.98
#